data_AF-A0AAD6NEA1-F1
#
_entry.id   AF-A0AAD6NEA1-F1
#
_cell.length_a   1.000
_cell.length_b   1.000
_cell.length_c   1.000
_cell.angle_alpha   90.00
_cell.angle_beta   90.00
_cell.angle_gamma   90.00
#
_symmetry.space_group_name_H-M   'P 1'
#
loop_
_entity.id
_entity.type
_entity.pdbx_description
1 polymer ?
#
loop_
_entity_poly.entity_id
_entity_poly.type
_entity_poly.pdbx_seq_one_letter_code
_entity_poly.pdbx_strand_id
1 'polypeptide(L)'
;MSQQPPHGAWEEERNFFVTTLNLQIDILKHHPMRRDEVIRTLGQLLLRIPRLRLAGQAICSRETSLLNYIWTKKCNELFENVVGLRQTLLWDTDGANTVADSMEMMVQLDFRTFDRYKNEYHRKIEEYEAFSPRRRQRSDAPSPECSKKQRLE
;
A
#
# COMPACT_ATOMS: atom_id res chain seq x y z
N MET A 1 -17.01 3.12 -17.48
CA MET A 1 -15.63 3.39 -17.92
C MET A 1 -14.76 3.46 -16.67
N SER A 2 -13.98 2.42 -16.40
CA SER A 2 -13.06 2.38 -15.26
C SER A 2 -11.80 3.15 -15.66
N GLN A 3 -11.70 4.42 -15.26
CA GLN A 3 -10.41 5.09 -15.28
C GLN A 3 -9.56 4.41 -14.21
N GLN A 4 -8.71 3.47 -14.63
CA GLN A 4 -7.56 3.09 -13.81
C GLN A 4 -6.85 4.41 -13.45
N PRO A 5 -6.59 4.67 -12.16
CA PRO A 5 -5.86 5.87 -11.79
C PRO A 5 -4.53 5.87 -12.56
N PRO A 6 -4.09 7.05 -13.04
CA PRO A 6 -2.90 7.14 -13.86
C PRO A 6 -1.74 6.46 -13.15
N HIS A 7 -0.97 5.62 -13.87
CA HIS A 7 0.13 4.83 -13.31
C HIS A 7 1.12 5.66 -12.45
N GLY A 8 1.18 6.99 -12.62
CA GLY A 8 1.96 7.91 -11.80
C GLY A 8 1.49 8.09 -10.35
N ALA A 9 0.22 7.79 -10.03
CA ALA A 9 -0.33 8.00 -8.68
C ALA A 9 0.40 7.17 -7.60
N TRP A 10 0.89 5.98 -7.93
CA TRP A 10 1.70 5.17 -7.02
C TRP A 10 3.07 5.78 -6.75
N GLU A 11 3.80 6.11 -7.82
CA GLU A 11 5.15 6.64 -7.72
C GLU A 11 5.13 7.98 -6.99
N GLU A 12 4.11 8.81 -7.24
CA GLU A 12 3.87 10.06 -6.54
C GLU A 12 3.63 9.85 -5.04
N GLU A 13 2.70 8.97 -4.65
CA GLU A 13 2.43 8.72 -3.22
C GLU A 13 3.65 8.09 -2.54
N ARG A 14 4.34 7.14 -3.20
CA ARG A 14 5.60 6.56 -2.69
C ARG A 14 6.66 7.64 -2.49
N ASN A 15 6.93 8.45 -3.51
CA ASN A 15 7.96 9.49 -3.45
C ASN A 15 7.63 10.53 -2.39
N PHE A 16 6.35 10.86 -2.22
CA PHE A 16 5.89 11.71 -1.13
C PHE A 16 6.23 11.10 0.23
N PHE A 17 5.89 9.82 0.47
CA PHE A 17 6.20 9.15 1.73
C PHE A 17 7.69 9.10 2.00
N VAL A 18 8.49 8.62 1.05
CA VAL A 18 9.95 8.48 1.21
C VAL A 18 10.61 9.83 1.46
N THR A 19 10.30 10.85 0.66
CA THR A 19 10.87 12.19 0.82
C THR A 19 10.47 12.81 2.16
N THR A 20 9.19 12.68 2.54
CA THR A 20 8.69 13.23 3.81
C THR A 20 9.36 12.55 5.01
N LEU A 21 9.46 11.21 4.99
CA LEU A 21 10.11 10.46 6.06
C LEU A 21 11.59 10.82 6.19
N ASN A 22 12.33 10.91 5.07
CA ASN A 22 13.74 11.34 5.08
C ASN A 22 13.92 12.74 5.68
N LEU A 23 13.05 13.69 5.35
CA LEU A 23 13.07 15.03 5.95
C LEU A 23 12.83 14.97 7.46
N GLN A 24 11.88 14.15 7.91
CA GLN A 24 11.59 14.01 9.33
C GLN A 24 12.72 13.32 10.11
N ILE A 25 13.39 12.33 9.50
CA ILE A 25 14.58 11.70 10.07
C ILE A 25 15.67 12.74 10.31
N ASP A 26 15.94 13.58 9.31
CA ASP A 26 16.92 14.66 9.40
C ASP A 26 16.59 15.64 10.54
N ILE A 27 15.31 16.03 10.65
CA ILE A 27 14.83 16.88 11.75
C ILE A 27 15.05 16.22 13.11
N LEU A 28 14.70 14.93 13.27
CA LEU A 28 14.86 14.25 14.56
C LEU A 28 16.34 14.12 14.97
N LYS A 29 17.23 13.86 14.00
CA LYS A 29 18.67 13.67 14.27
C LYS A 29 19.41 14.98 14.55
N HIS A 30 19.07 16.06 13.84
CA HIS A 30 19.83 17.33 13.91
C HIS A 30 19.10 18.43 14.70
N HIS A 31 17.78 18.34 14.83
CA HIS A 31 16.93 19.36 15.44
C HIS A 31 15.87 18.74 16.36
N PRO A 32 16.26 18.02 17.42
CA PRO A 32 15.32 17.28 18.29
C PRO A 32 14.28 18.17 18.96
N MET A 33 14.57 19.47 19.15
CA MET A 33 13.61 20.46 19.65
C MET A 33 12.39 20.69 18.71
N ARG A 34 12.48 20.28 17.44
CA ARG A 34 11.39 20.36 16.45
C ARG A 34 10.50 19.11 16.44
N ARG A 35 10.55 18.28 17.48
CA ARG A 35 9.74 17.06 17.64
C ARG A 35 8.26 17.24 17.29
N ASP A 36 7.65 18.34 17.72
CA ASP A 36 6.22 18.60 17.49
C ASP A 36 5.85 18.76 16.02
N GLU A 37 6.79 19.23 15.20
CA GLU A 37 6.63 19.26 13.74
C GLU A 37 6.58 17.85 13.18
N VAL A 38 7.47 16.97 13.65
CA VAL A 38 7.53 15.58 13.25
C VAL A 38 6.25 14.83 13.64
N ILE A 39 5.76 15.02 14.86
CA ILE A 39 4.49 14.43 15.34
C ILE A 39 3.32 14.82 14.43
N ARG A 40 3.27 16.08 14.00
CA ARG A 40 2.23 16.60 13.10
C ARG A 40 2.36 15.98 11.71
N THR A 41 3.57 15.91 11.18
CA THR A 41 3.86 15.29 9.88
C THR A 41 3.50 13.80 9.88
N LEU A 42 3.85 13.05 10.94
CA LEU A 42 3.42 11.66 11.08
C LEU A 42 1.89 11.52 11.09
N GLY A 43 1.19 12.46 11.75
CA GLY A 43 -0.28 12.54 11.68
C GLY A 43 -0.82 12.72 10.27
N GLN A 44 -0.17 13.55 9.44
CA GLN A 44 -0.54 13.73 8.04
C GLN A 44 -0.24 12.49 7.19
N LEU A 45 0.87 11.78 7.48
CA LEU A 45 1.20 10.53 6.79
C LEU A 45 0.13 9.46 7.05
N LEU A 46 -0.38 9.33 8.29
CA LEU A 46 -1.48 8.40 8.60
C LEU A 46 -2.70 8.61 7.71
N LEU A 47 -3.06 9.88 7.44
CA LEU A 47 -4.19 10.22 6.57
C LEU A 47 -3.94 9.89 5.09
N ARG A 48 -2.67 9.76 4.68
CA ARG A 48 -2.28 9.43 3.30
C ARG A 48 -2.08 7.95 3.04
N ILE A 49 -1.89 7.12 4.05
CA ILE A 49 -1.73 5.66 3.88
C ILE A 49 -2.90 5.03 3.09
N PRO A 50 -4.17 5.41 3.29
CA PRO A 50 -5.28 4.89 2.47
C PRO A 50 -5.11 5.21 0.97
N ARG A 51 -4.59 6.40 0.62
CA ARG A 51 -4.33 6.78 -0.77
C ARG A 51 -3.21 5.96 -1.38
N LEU A 52 -2.11 5.78 -0.63
CA LEU A 52 -1.00 4.90 -0.99
C LEU A 52 -1.50 3.48 -1.26
N ARG A 53 -2.35 2.95 -0.37
CA ARG A 53 -2.98 1.64 -0.53
C ARG A 53 -3.77 1.55 -1.83
N LEU A 54 -4.70 2.47 -2.07
CA LEU A 54 -5.51 2.49 -3.29
C LEU A 54 -4.65 2.60 -4.57
N ALA A 55 -3.62 3.44 -4.55
CA ALA A 55 -2.70 3.60 -5.67
C ALA A 55 -1.94 2.31 -5.99
N GLY A 56 -1.41 1.62 -4.97
CA GLY A 56 -0.75 0.33 -5.19
C GLY A 56 -1.72 -0.79 -5.59
N GLN A 57 -2.96 -0.79 -5.06
CA GLN A 57 -4.00 -1.74 -5.46
C GLN A 57 -4.41 -1.56 -6.93
N ALA A 58 -4.40 -0.34 -7.45
CA ALA A 58 -4.72 -0.08 -8.86
C ALA A 58 -3.67 -0.61 -9.84
N ILE A 59 -2.42 -0.77 -9.40
CA ILE A 59 -1.34 -1.40 -10.19
C ILE A 59 -1.43 -2.92 -10.13
N CYS A 60 -1.99 -3.47 -9.05
CA CYS A 60 -2.25 -4.90 -8.95
C CYS A 60 -3.46 -5.24 -9.82
N SER A 61 -3.22 -5.88 -10.97
CA SER A 61 -4.19 -6.13 -12.05
C SER A 61 -5.51 -6.82 -11.65
N ARG A 62 -5.62 -7.36 -10.42
CA ARG A 62 -6.86 -7.95 -9.86
C ARG A 62 -7.01 -7.69 -8.36
N GLU A 63 -8.24 -7.36 -7.94
CA GLU A 63 -8.64 -7.19 -6.52
C GLU A 63 -8.33 -8.40 -5.63
N THR A 64 -8.31 -9.60 -6.20
CA THR A 64 -8.09 -10.87 -5.48
C THR A 64 -6.69 -11.43 -5.64
N SER A 65 -5.75 -10.67 -6.23
CA SER A 65 -4.38 -11.14 -6.41
C SER A 65 -3.64 -11.23 -5.07
N LEU A 66 -2.74 -12.21 -4.96
CA LEU A 66 -1.84 -12.34 -3.81
C LEU A 66 -1.05 -11.04 -3.59
N LEU A 67 -0.71 -10.34 -4.67
CA LEU A 67 -0.04 -9.05 -4.64
C LEU A 67 -0.89 -7.97 -3.94
N ASN A 68 -2.19 -7.89 -4.25
CA ASN A 68 -3.11 -6.96 -3.58
C ASN A 68 -3.23 -7.26 -2.07
N TYR A 69 -3.31 -8.55 -1.71
CA TYR A 69 -3.33 -8.98 -0.30
C TYR A 69 -2.04 -8.58 0.43
N ILE A 70 -0.87 -8.92 -0.13
CA ILE A 70 0.44 -8.55 0.45
C ILE A 70 0.55 -7.04 0.58
N TRP A 71 0.13 -6.31 -0.45
CA TRP A 71 0.18 -4.86 -0.45
C TRP A 71 -0.71 -4.22 0.61
N THR A 72 -1.95 -4.71 0.73
CA THR A 72 -2.86 -4.32 1.80
C THR A 72 -2.24 -4.56 3.17
N LYS A 73 -1.65 -5.73 3.38
CA LYS A 73 -0.98 -6.07 4.64
C LYS A 73 0.16 -5.10 4.93
N LYS A 74 0.99 -4.78 3.93
CA LYS A 74 2.10 -3.83 4.05
C LYS A 74 1.64 -2.41 4.40
N CYS A 75 0.54 -1.94 3.81
CA CYS A 75 -0.05 -0.65 4.18
C CYS A 75 -0.57 -0.64 5.62
N ASN A 76 -1.12 -1.75 6.10
CA ASN A 76 -1.55 -1.86 7.50
C ASN A 76 -0.34 -1.87 8.46
N GLU A 77 0.72 -2.63 8.14
CA GLU A 77 1.98 -2.61 8.90
C GLU A 77 2.57 -1.20 8.95
N LEU A 78 2.60 -0.48 7.83
CA LEU A 78 3.02 0.92 7.76
C LEU A 78 2.16 1.82 8.66
N PHE A 79 0.84 1.61 8.68
CA PHE A 79 -0.07 2.38 9.53
C PHE A 79 0.27 2.18 11.01
N GLU A 80 0.36 0.93 11.46
CA GLU A 80 0.71 0.61 12.84
C GLU A 80 2.08 1.17 13.22
N ASN A 81 3.08 1.05 12.34
CA ASN A 81 4.41 1.60 12.55
C ASN A 81 4.36 3.13 12.75
N VAL A 82 3.66 3.86 11.86
CA VAL A 82 3.55 5.32 11.98
C VAL A 82 2.79 5.74 13.25
N VAL A 83 1.76 4.99 13.65
CA VAL A 83 1.07 5.19 14.94
C VAL A 83 2.06 5.01 16.10
N GLY A 84 2.82 3.92 16.11
CA GLY A 84 3.82 3.62 17.13
C GLY A 84 4.88 4.72 17.25
N LEU A 85 5.49 5.12 16.12
CA LEU A 85 6.48 6.20 16.09
C LEU A 85 5.92 7.51 16.64
N ARG A 86 4.69 7.88 16.24
CA ARG A 86 4.03 9.09 16.72
C ARG A 86 3.74 9.02 18.22
N GLN A 87 3.35 7.86 18.73
CA GLN A 87 3.15 7.65 20.16
C GLN A 87 4.47 7.74 20.92
N THR A 88 5.54 7.08 20.47
CA THR A 88 6.86 7.21 21.08
C THR A 88 7.29 8.67 21.15
N LEU A 89 7.14 9.41 20.06
CA LEU A 89 7.40 10.85 20.07
C LEU A 89 6.40 11.65 20.89
N LEU A 90 5.27 11.15 21.37
CA LEU A 90 4.41 11.90 22.29
C LEU A 90 4.85 11.68 23.74
N TRP A 91 5.11 10.42 24.10
CA TRP A 91 5.34 9.98 25.47
C TRP A 91 6.81 10.04 25.90
N ASP A 92 7.76 9.91 24.97
CA ASP A 92 9.19 9.85 25.25
C ASP A 92 9.90 11.06 24.62
N THR A 93 10.38 11.98 25.46
CA THR A 93 11.11 13.18 25.05
C THR A 93 12.52 12.89 24.56
N ASP A 94 13.12 11.78 24.97
CA ASP A 94 14.49 11.40 24.60
C ASP A 94 14.51 10.38 23.46
N GLY A 95 13.35 9.80 23.12
CA GLY A 95 13.18 8.79 22.06
C GLY A 95 13.35 9.29 20.61
N ALA A 96 13.75 10.55 20.39
CA ALA A 96 13.86 11.14 19.05
C ALA A 96 14.80 10.36 18.12
N ASN A 97 15.99 9.97 18.60
CA ASN A 97 16.96 9.21 17.81
C ASN A 97 16.45 7.78 17.50
N THR A 98 15.86 7.11 18.50
CA THR A 98 15.26 5.78 18.31
C THR A 98 14.16 5.79 17.26
N VAL A 99 13.32 6.84 17.27
CA VAL A 99 12.28 7.02 16.25
C VAL A 99 12.90 7.29 14.89
N ALA A 100 13.94 8.12 14.81
CA ALA A 100 14.63 8.38 13.55
C ALA A 100 15.22 7.10 12.92
N ASP A 101 15.89 6.27 13.73
CA ASP A 101 16.46 4.99 13.26
C ASP A 101 15.36 4.01 12.83
N SER A 102 14.23 4.00 13.55
CA SER A 102 13.06 3.20 13.18
C SER A 102 12.42 3.68 11.87
N MET A 103 12.38 4.99 11.64
CA MET A 103 11.91 5.58 10.37
C MET A 103 12.86 5.21 9.21
N GLU A 104 14.18 5.20 9.42
CA GLU A 104 15.15 4.76 8.41
C GLU A 104 14.93 3.31 8.01
N MET A 105 14.75 2.41 8.98
CA MET A 105 14.43 1.00 8.72
C MET A 105 13.14 0.86 7.92
N MET A 106 12.09 1.61 8.27
CA MET A 106 10.81 1.59 7.56
C MET A 106 10.93 2.03 6.10
N VAL A 107 11.65 3.12 5.83
CA VAL A 107 11.90 3.61 4.46
C VAL A 107 12.62 2.55 3.62
N GLN A 108 13.64 1.91 4.20
CA GLN A 108 14.42 0.89 3.49
C GLN A 108 13.62 -0.40 3.25
N LEU A 109 12.87 -0.87 4.25
CA LEU A 109 12.22 -2.18 4.21
C LEU A 109 10.89 -2.16 3.47
N ASP A 110 10.05 -1.14 3.58
CA ASP A 110 8.70 -1.21 2.99
C ASP A 110 8.67 -0.73 1.53
N PHE A 111 9.45 0.31 1.17
CA PHE A 111 9.36 0.91 -0.16
C PHE A 111 10.36 0.37 -1.18
N ARG A 112 11.51 -0.21 -0.76
CA ARG A 112 12.43 -0.91 -1.69
C ARG A 112 12.00 -2.36 -1.93
N THR A 113 11.46 -3.00 -0.90
CA THR A 113 10.97 -4.39 -1.00
C THR A 113 9.77 -4.47 -1.93
N PHE A 114 8.88 -3.47 -1.95
CA PHE A 114 7.76 -3.44 -2.89
C PHE A 114 8.20 -3.40 -4.36
N ASP A 115 9.15 -2.53 -4.72
CA ASP A 115 9.68 -2.47 -6.10
C ASP A 115 10.30 -3.81 -6.51
N ARG A 116 11.03 -4.46 -5.58
CA ARG A 116 11.55 -5.81 -5.80
C ARG A 116 10.40 -6.81 -6.01
N TYR A 117 9.38 -6.80 -5.15
CA TYR A 117 8.24 -7.72 -5.28
C TYR A 117 7.47 -7.55 -6.59
N LYS A 118 7.23 -6.30 -6.99
CA LYS A 118 6.62 -5.97 -8.29
C LYS A 118 7.47 -6.52 -9.43
N ASN A 119 8.78 -6.33 -9.42
CA ASN A 119 9.61 -6.75 -10.55
C ASN A 119 9.88 -8.27 -10.57
N GLU A 120 10.06 -8.89 -9.41
CA GLU A 120 10.50 -10.29 -9.29
C GLU A 120 9.34 -11.29 -9.31
N TYR A 121 8.18 -10.92 -8.75
CA TYR A 121 7.06 -11.86 -8.57
C TYR A 121 5.88 -11.58 -9.50
N HIS A 122 5.82 -10.43 -10.19
CA HIS A 122 4.69 -10.14 -11.09
C HIS A 122 4.48 -11.25 -12.13
N ARG A 123 5.55 -11.71 -12.78
CA ARG A 123 5.49 -12.81 -13.74
C ARG A 123 5.07 -14.15 -13.10
N LYS A 124 5.62 -14.49 -11.93
CA LYS A 124 5.28 -15.74 -11.22
C LYS A 124 3.85 -15.75 -10.68
N ILE A 125 3.33 -14.58 -10.28
CA ILE A 125 1.96 -14.41 -9.80
C ILE A 125 0.98 -14.51 -10.97
N GLU A 126 1.28 -13.89 -12.13
CA GLU A 126 0.48 -14.04 -13.34
C GLU A 126 0.42 -15.50 -13.82
N GLU A 127 1.57 -16.17 -13.84
CA GLU A 127 1.64 -17.60 -14.19
C GLU A 127 0.85 -18.45 -13.16
N TYR A 128 1.06 -18.27 -11.86
CA TYR A 128 0.32 -19.00 -10.83
C TYR A 128 -1.21 -18.78 -10.90
N GLU A 129 -1.65 -17.54 -11.15
CA GLU A 129 -3.06 -17.23 -11.32
C GLU A 129 -3.65 -17.77 -12.62
N ALA A 130 -2.87 -17.83 -13.71
CA ALA A 130 -3.28 -18.44 -14.97
C ALA A 130 -3.46 -19.96 -14.87
N PHE A 131 -2.72 -20.62 -13.97
CA PHE A 131 -2.73 -22.08 -13.79
C PHE A 131 -3.53 -22.56 -12.56
N SER A 132 -4.12 -21.67 -11.75
CA SER A 132 -4.89 -22.08 -10.57
C SER A 132 -6.20 -22.81 -10.97
N PRO A 133 -6.36 -24.11 -10.64
CA PRO A 133 -7.48 -24.94 -11.14
C PRO A 133 -8.85 -24.53 -10.62
N ARG A 134 -8.91 -23.78 -9.50
CA ARG A 134 -10.18 -23.40 -8.84
C ARG A 134 -11.03 -22.40 -9.64
N ARG A 135 -10.54 -21.85 -10.76
CA ARG A 135 -11.29 -20.86 -11.58
C ARG A 135 -11.71 -21.32 -12.96
N ARG A 136 -11.33 -22.53 -13.43
CA ARG A 136 -11.89 -23.06 -14.70
C ARG A 136 -13.35 -23.53 -14.57
N GLN A 137 -13.90 -23.67 -13.37
CA GLN A 137 -15.25 -24.22 -13.15
C GLN A 137 -16.41 -23.21 -13.17
N ARG A 138 -16.18 -21.90 -13.37
CA ARG A 138 -17.29 -20.92 -13.45
C ARG A 138 -17.70 -20.51 -14.87
N SER A 139 -16.99 -20.98 -15.89
CA SER A 139 -17.25 -20.61 -17.28
C SER A 139 -18.12 -21.59 -18.07
N ASP A 140 -18.47 -22.74 -17.47
CA ASP A 140 -19.32 -23.76 -18.12
C ASP A 140 -20.78 -23.75 -17.62
N ALA A 141 -21.19 -22.72 -16.86
CA ALA A 141 -22.60 -22.50 -16.61
C ALA A 141 -23.22 -21.90 -17.88
N PRO A 142 -24.16 -22.59 -18.56
CA PRO A 142 -24.80 -22.03 -19.74
C PRO A 142 -25.49 -20.72 -19.34
N SER A 143 -25.33 -19.68 -20.17
CA SER A 143 -26.08 -18.43 -20.00
C SER A 143 -27.57 -18.76 -19.90
N PRO A 144 -28.33 -18.13 -18.97
CA PRO A 144 -29.77 -18.26 -18.99
C PRO A 144 -30.25 -17.63 -20.29
N GLU A 145 -30.57 -18.48 -21.27
CA GLU A 145 -31.31 -18.08 -22.44
C GLU A 145 -32.54 -17.31 -21.97
N CYS A 146 -32.67 -16.11 -22.51
CA CYS A 146 -33.80 -15.24 -22.34
C CYS A 146 -35.04 -16.00 -22.82
N SER A 147 -35.79 -16.61 -21.90
CA SER A 147 -37.12 -17.17 -22.11
C SER A 147 -38.06 -16.09 -22.64
N LYS A 148 -38.00 -15.83 -23.95
CA LYS A 148 -39.02 -15.09 -24.68
C LYS A 148 -40.23 -16.01 -24.83
N LYS A 149 -41.17 -15.81 -23.92
CA LYS A 149 -42.62 -15.96 -24.07
C LYS A 149 -43.05 -16.53 -25.44
N GLN A 150 -43.28 -17.83 -25.49
CA GLN A 150 -44.32 -18.41 -26.34
C GLN A 150 -45.52 -18.70 -25.45
N ARG A 151 -46.56 -17.86 -25.56
CA ARG A 151 -47.95 -18.27 -25.41
C ARG A 151 -48.88 -17.17 -25.87
N LEU A 152 -49.90 -17.61 -26.61
CA LEU A 152 -51.07 -16.92 -27.14
C LEU A 152 -50.85 -16.31 -28.53
N GLU A 153 -51.04 -17.14 -29.56
CA GLU A 153 -52.35 -17.21 -30.24
C GLU A 153 -52.82 -18.67 -30.30
#